data_AF-A0A2M8C1W2-F1
#
_entry.id   AF-A0A2M8C1W2-F1
#
_cell.length_a   1.000
_cell.length_b   1.000
_cell.length_c   1.000
_cell.angle_alpha   90.00
_cell.angle_beta   90.00
_cell.angle_gamma   90.00
#
_symmetry.space_group_name_H-M   'P 1'
#
loop_
_entity.id
_entity.type
_entity.pdbx_description
1 polymer ?
#
loop_
_entity_poly.entity_id
_entity_poly.type
_entity_poly.pdbx_seq_one_letter_code
_entity_poly.pdbx_strand_id
1 'polypeptide(L)'
;MPEDFYNLDRLFQPNSVAIVGASSKPVSSGYNFTRYLIDHDFKGKLYPVNPKLNEVFGLNVYPSVKEIPESQVDYVICCIPAEGILTLLEDCKYKNVKLVHLFTGRMSETGR
;
A
#
# COMPACT_ATOMS: atom_id res chain seq x y z
N MET A 1 15.30 29.88 10.54
CA MET A 1 14.55 29.12 9.52
C MET A 1 13.19 28.83 10.11
N PRO A 2 12.07 28.98 9.39
CA PRO A 2 10.82 28.45 9.91
C PRO A 2 10.95 26.92 9.97
N GLU A 3 10.59 26.32 11.10
CA GLU A 3 10.48 24.86 11.19
C GLU A 3 9.30 24.42 10.32
N ASP A 4 9.59 24.00 9.09
CA ASP A 4 8.62 23.29 8.26
C ASP A 4 8.35 21.93 8.91
N PHE A 5 7.40 21.87 9.84
CA PHE A 5 6.92 20.62 10.39
C PHE A 5 6.28 19.80 9.26
N TYR A 6 6.89 18.67 8.93
CA TYR A 6 6.31 17.71 8.01
C TYR A 6 4.95 17.25 8.54
N ASN A 7 3.88 17.46 7.76
CA ASN A 7 2.57 16.92 8.08
C ASN A 7 2.60 15.39 7.94
N LEU A 8 2.50 14.69 9.06
CA LEU A 8 2.47 13.22 9.15
C LEU A 8 1.06 12.68 9.36
N ASP A 9 0.01 13.48 9.17
CA ASP A 9 -1.38 13.05 9.43
C ASP A 9 -1.74 11.83 8.59
N ARG A 10 -1.20 11.72 7.38
CA ARG A 10 -1.42 10.56 6.49
C ARG A 10 -0.74 9.27 6.96
N LEU A 11 0.25 9.36 7.84
CA LEU A 11 0.85 8.20 8.49
C LEU A 11 -0.06 7.63 9.57
N PHE A 12 -0.67 8.52 10.39
CA PHE A 12 -1.43 8.12 11.59
C PHE A 12 -2.94 8.01 11.36
N GLN A 13 -3.49 8.80 10.44
CA GLN A 13 -4.93 8.91 10.13
C GLN A 13 -5.18 8.96 8.60
N PRO A 14 -4.78 7.92 7.84
CA PRO A 14 -5.10 7.86 6.41
C PRO A 14 -6.61 7.68 6.18
N ASN A 15 -7.17 8.41 5.22
CA ASN A 15 -8.55 8.17 4.75
C ASN A 15 -8.61 7.00 3.77
N SER A 16 -7.45 6.57 3.24
CA SER A 16 -7.35 5.39 2.37
C SER A 16 -6.00 4.71 2.48
N VAL A 17 -6.03 3.37 2.44
CA VAL A 17 -4.83 2.52 2.45
C VAL A 17 -4.89 1.55 1.28
N ALA A 18 -3.83 1.49 0.48
CA ALA A 18 -3.64 0.44 -0.52
C ALA A 18 -2.59 -0.58 -0.05
N ILE A 19 -2.92 -1.86 -0.15
CA ILE A 19 -2.00 -2.96 0.20
C ILE A 19 -1.48 -3.60 -1.08
N VAL A 20 -0.26 -3.24 -1.47
CA VAL A 20 0.38 -3.72 -2.69
C VAL A 20 1.09 -5.04 -2.40
N GLY A 21 0.72 -6.08 -3.14
CA GLY A 21 1.10 -7.45 -2.82
C GLY A 21 0.07 -8.14 -1.90
N ALA A 22 -1.18 -7.67 -1.90
CA ALA A 22 -2.28 -8.36 -1.22
C ALA A 22 -2.35 -9.83 -1.65
N SER A 23 -2.73 -10.72 -0.74
CA SER A 23 -2.68 -12.16 -0.96
C SER A 23 -3.82 -12.87 -0.23
N SER A 24 -4.26 -14.01 -0.76
CA SER A 24 -5.15 -14.95 -0.06
C SER A 24 -4.39 -15.98 0.79
N LYS A 25 -3.05 -15.95 0.79
CA LYS A 25 -2.21 -16.91 1.52
C LYS A 25 -1.84 -16.36 2.91
N PRO A 26 -2.20 -17.04 4.02
CA PRO A 26 -1.93 -16.57 5.38
C PRO A 26 -0.46 -16.28 5.71
N VAL A 27 0.47 -16.95 5.01
CA VAL A 27 1.92 -16.76 5.20
C VAL A 27 2.44 -15.43 4.61
N SER A 28 1.65 -14.74 3.80
CA SER A 28 2.05 -13.50 3.13
C SER A 28 1.87 -12.29 4.03
N SER A 29 2.85 -11.37 4.05
CA SER A 29 2.69 -10.07 4.71
C SER A 29 1.51 -9.27 4.15
N GLY A 30 1.26 -9.33 2.84
CA GLY A 30 0.12 -8.66 2.23
C GLY A 30 -1.23 -9.19 2.71
N TYR A 31 -1.35 -10.51 2.93
CA TYR A 31 -2.54 -11.09 3.59
C TYR A 31 -2.70 -10.52 5.00
N ASN A 32 -1.61 -10.51 5.79
CA ASN A 32 -1.65 -10.09 7.18
C ASN A 32 -1.98 -8.59 7.32
N PHE A 33 -1.38 -7.70 6.53
CA PHE A 33 -1.73 -6.27 6.57
C PHE A 33 -3.18 -6.01 6.20
N THR A 34 -3.70 -6.65 5.14
CA THR A 34 -5.13 -6.54 4.79
C THR A 34 -6.01 -7.03 5.93
N ARG A 35 -5.69 -8.20 6.51
CA ARG A 35 -6.42 -8.77 7.64
C ARG A 35 -6.39 -7.85 8.86
N TYR A 36 -5.22 -7.33 9.26
CA TYR A 36 -5.10 -6.48 10.44
C TYR A 36 -5.93 -5.20 10.33
N LEU A 37 -5.96 -4.56 9.16
CA LEU A 37 -6.80 -3.38 8.96
C LEU A 37 -8.30 -3.69 9.05
N ILE A 38 -8.72 -4.89 8.62
CA ILE A 38 -10.11 -5.36 8.75
C ILE A 38 -10.42 -5.71 10.22
N ASP A 39 -9.59 -6.55 10.84
CA ASP A 39 -9.77 -7.03 12.22
C ASP A 39 -9.76 -5.89 13.25
N HIS A 40 -9.06 -4.79 12.95
CA HIS A 40 -9.02 -3.57 13.76
C HIS A 40 -9.94 -2.45 13.26
N ASP A 41 -10.90 -2.76 12.39
CA ASP A 41 -12.01 -1.87 12.01
C ASP A 41 -11.51 -0.51 11.46
N PHE A 42 -10.52 -0.57 10.55
CA PHE A 42 -10.00 0.59 9.85
C PHE A 42 -11.14 1.34 9.14
N LYS A 43 -11.29 2.63 9.47
CA LYS A 43 -12.42 3.46 9.03
C LYS A 43 -12.25 4.08 7.65
N GLY A 44 -11.04 4.09 7.12
CA GLY A 44 -10.77 4.56 5.78
C GLY A 44 -11.09 3.51 4.72
N LYS A 45 -10.89 3.87 3.46
CA LYS A 45 -11.06 2.95 2.33
C LYS A 45 -9.84 2.03 2.21
N LEU A 46 -10.07 0.73 2.07
CA LEU A 46 -9.02 -0.28 1.96
C LEU A 46 -9.00 -0.86 0.54
N TYR A 47 -7.87 -0.74 -0.15
CA TYR A 47 -7.68 -1.25 -1.52
C TYR A 47 -6.60 -2.32 -1.58
N PRO A 48 -6.97 -3.59 -1.62
CA PRO A 48 -6.05 -4.66 -1.98
C PRO A 48 -5.55 -4.48 -3.42
N VAL A 49 -4.25 -4.66 -3.65
CA VAL A 49 -3.65 -4.56 -4.99
C VAL A 49 -2.83 -5.82 -5.29
N ASN A 50 -3.25 -6.55 -6.33
CA ASN A 50 -2.56 -7.73 -6.87
C ASN A 50 -3.03 -8.00 -8.32
N PRO A 51 -2.13 -8.12 -9.31
CA PRO A 51 -2.50 -8.34 -10.71
C PRO A 51 -3.15 -9.69 -11.03
N LYS A 52 -3.17 -10.63 -10.09
CA LYS A 52 -3.64 -12.01 -10.29
C LYS A 52 -4.90 -12.35 -9.50
N LEU A 53 -5.32 -11.49 -8.57
CA LEU A 53 -6.48 -11.73 -7.72
C LEU A 53 -7.58 -10.76 -8.12
N ASN A 54 -8.82 -11.23 -8.05
CA ASN A 54 -10.00 -10.39 -8.24
C ASN A 54 -10.63 -9.97 -6.90
N GLU A 55 -10.48 -10.79 -5.87
CA GLU A 55 -11.07 -10.57 -4.55
C GLU A 55 -10.17 -11.11 -3.42
N VAL A 56 -10.18 -10.44 -2.27
CA VAL A 56 -9.63 -10.95 -1.01
C VAL A 56 -10.46 -10.42 0.17
N PHE A 57 -10.84 -11.28 1.11
CA PHE A 57 -11.71 -10.91 2.25
C PHE A 57 -13.02 -10.20 1.84
N GLY A 58 -13.60 -10.55 0.68
CA GLY A 58 -14.79 -9.89 0.15
C GLY A 58 -14.56 -8.48 -0.41
N LEU A 59 -13.30 -8.04 -0.50
CA LEU A 59 -12.91 -6.77 -1.10
C LEU A 59 -12.43 -6.97 -2.54
N ASN A 60 -12.87 -6.10 -3.44
CA ASN A 60 -12.34 -6.03 -4.80
C ASN A 60 -10.83 -5.76 -4.77
N VAL A 61 -10.08 -6.54 -5.54
CA VAL A 61 -8.64 -6.38 -5.72
C VAL A 61 -8.37 -5.66 -7.04
N TYR A 62 -7.48 -4.68 -7.00
CA TYR A 62 -7.08 -3.93 -8.19
C TYR A 62 -5.75 -4.47 -8.75
N PRO A 63 -5.53 -4.46 -10.07
CA PRO A 63 -4.31 -5.00 -10.64
C PRO A 63 -3.07 -4.15 -10.33
N SER A 64 -3.28 -2.84 -10.16
CA SER A 64 -2.25 -1.83 -9.91
C SER A 64 -2.82 -0.66 -9.11
N VAL A 65 -1.97 0.17 -8.49
CA VAL A 65 -2.43 1.33 -7.71
C VAL A 65 -3.15 2.35 -8.60
N LYS A 66 -2.69 2.52 -9.85
CA LYS A 66 -3.33 3.43 -10.81
C LYS A 66 -4.76 3.04 -11.22
N GLU A 67 -5.15 1.78 -11.01
CA GLU A 67 -6.48 1.27 -11.34
C GLU A 67 -7.50 1.37 -10.20
N ILE A 68 -7.07 1.83 -9.02
CA ILE A 68 -8.00 2.20 -7.94
C ILE A 68 -8.93 3.33 -8.46
N PRO A 69 -10.26 3.30 -8.27
CA PRO A 69 -11.17 4.29 -8.84
C PRO A 69 -10.93 5.71 -8.33
N GLU A 70 -10.55 5.85 -7.07
CA GLU A 70 -10.27 7.14 -6.45
C GLU A 70 -9.08 7.84 -7.10
N SER A 71 -9.18 9.16 -7.25
CA SER A 71 -8.10 9.99 -7.80
C SER A 71 -6.90 10.10 -6.86
N GLN A 72 -7.08 9.84 -5.56
CA GLN A 72 -6.02 9.87 -4.55
C GLN A 72 -6.07 8.64 -3.64
N VAL A 73 -4.89 8.15 -3.29
CA VAL A 73 -4.67 7.18 -2.20
C VAL A 73 -3.74 7.82 -1.18
N ASP A 74 -4.07 7.78 0.11
CA ASP A 74 -3.24 8.47 1.12
C ASP A 74 -1.96 7.68 1.44
N TYR A 75 -2.11 6.37 1.65
CA TYR A 75 -1.07 5.52 2.19
C TYR A 75 -1.00 4.19 1.40
N VAL A 76 0.16 3.90 0.82
CA VAL A 76 0.50 2.58 0.25
C VAL A 76 1.40 1.79 1.20
N ILE A 77 1.03 0.55 1.52
CA ILE A 77 1.90 -0.45 2.15
C ILE A 77 2.35 -1.43 1.07
N CYS A 78 3.67 -1.50 0.83
CA CYS A 78 4.29 -2.30 -0.20
C CYS A 78 4.86 -3.60 0.38
N CYS A 79 4.38 -4.74 -0.12
CA CYS A 79 4.79 -6.09 0.25
C CYS A 79 5.26 -6.92 -0.96
N ILE A 80 5.65 -6.26 -2.06
CA ILE A 80 6.15 -6.91 -3.29
C ILE A 80 7.69 -6.97 -3.30
N PRO A 81 8.32 -7.81 -4.13
CA PRO A 81 9.78 -7.83 -4.29
C PRO A 81 10.36 -6.47 -4.73
N ALA A 82 11.63 -6.24 -4.44
CA ALA A 82 12.31 -4.95 -4.68
C ALA A 82 12.29 -4.53 -6.15
N GLU A 83 12.31 -5.50 -7.06
CA GLU A 83 12.29 -5.30 -8.51
C GLU A 83 11.01 -4.59 -8.99
N GLY A 84 9.90 -4.70 -8.24
CA GLY A 84 8.63 -4.06 -8.58
C GLY A 84 8.44 -2.67 -7.98
N ILE A 85 9.34 -2.19 -7.11
CA ILE A 85 9.14 -0.94 -6.35
C ILE A 85 9.11 0.28 -7.28
N LEU A 86 9.98 0.35 -8.29
CA LEU A 86 10.04 1.52 -9.17
C LEU A 86 8.72 1.71 -9.95
N THR A 87 8.17 0.63 -10.50
CA THR A 87 6.84 0.66 -11.15
C THR A 87 5.75 1.05 -10.16
N LEU A 88 5.79 0.55 -8.93
CA LEU A 88 4.86 0.98 -7.89
C LEU A 88 4.96 2.48 -7.62
N LEU A 89 6.17 3.04 -7.53
CA LEU A 89 6.37 4.47 -7.27
C LEU A 89 5.83 5.35 -8.41
N GLU A 90 5.89 4.87 -9.66
CA GLU A 90 5.25 5.54 -10.80
C GLU A 90 3.72 5.56 -10.67
N ASP A 91 3.10 4.43 -10.29
CA ASP A 91 1.67 4.38 -10.03
C ASP A 91 1.27 5.27 -8.83
N CYS A 92 2.08 5.28 -7.77
CA CYS A 92 1.90 6.15 -6.60
C CYS A 92 1.93 7.63 -7.00
N LYS A 93 2.86 8.02 -7.88
CA LYS A 93 2.92 9.38 -8.43
C LYS A 93 1.63 9.72 -9.18
N TYR A 94 1.13 8.80 -10.01
CA TYR A 94 -0.12 9.00 -10.76
C TYR A 94 -1.34 9.18 -9.83
N LYS A 95 -1.39 8.47 -8.70
CA LYS A 95 -2.45 8.57 -7.69
C LYS A 95 -2.19 9.60 -6.58
N ASN A 96 -1.20 10.48 -6.76
CA ASN A 96 -0.87 11.51 -5.76
C ASN A 96 -0.69 10.96 -4.34
N VAL A 97 -0.06 9.78 -4.23
CA VAL A 97 0.15 9.09 -2.97
C VAL A 97 1.00 9.92 -2.03
N LYS A 98 0.57 10.05 -0.78
CA LYS A 98 1.24 10.89 0.22
C LYS A 98 2.30 10.13 1.00
N LEU A 99 2.09 8.84 1.22
CA LEU A 99 3.02 8.02 1.99
C LEU A 99 3.15 6.61 1.40
N VAL A 100 4.39 6.12 1.32
CA VAL A 100 4.73 4.75 0.90
C VAL A 100 5.53 4.09 2.01
N HIS A 101 5.01 3.00 2.58
CA HIS A 101 5.70 2.12 3.51
C HIS A 101 6.24 0.92 2.75
N LEU A 102 7.56 0.83 2.65
CA LEU A 102 8.25 -0.32 2.08
C LEU A 102 8.48 -1.35 3.18
N PHE A 103 7.60 -2.34 3.30
CA PHE A 103 7.87 -3.54 4.11
C PHE A 103 8.93 -4.44 3.43
N THR A 104 9.04 -4.32 2.11
CA THR A 104 10.04 -4.97 1.28
C THR A 104 11.46 -4.75 1.78
N GLY A 105 12.19 -5.83 2.01
CA GLY A 105 13.64 -5.80 2.24
C GLY A 105 14.44 -6.15 0.98
N ARG A 106 15.70 -6.48 1.18
CA ARG A 106 16.74 -6.74 0.18
C ARG A 106 17.07 -5.52 -0.68
N MET A 107 17.17 -4.36 -0.04
CA MET A 107 17.62 -3.11 -0.65
C MET A 107 19.10 -2.89 -0.30
N SER A 108 19.48 -1.64 -0.01
CA SER A 108 20.86 -1.24 0.26
C SER A 108 21.51 -2.00 1.43
N GLU A 109 20.73 -2.55 2.36
CA GLU A 109 21.25 -3.33 3.48
C GLU A 109 21.91 -4.65 3.05
N THR A 110 21.71 -5.08 1.80
CA THR A 110 22.36 -6.27 1.24
C THR A 110 23.63 -5.98 0.43
N GLY A 111 23.97 -4.70 0.24
CA GLY A 111 25.18 -4.26 -0.47
C GLY A 111 25.19 -4.62 -1.96
N ARG A 112 24.00 -4.80 -2.56
CA ARG A 112 23.81 -5.09 -3.99
C ARG A 112 23.09 -3.95 -4.68
#